data_AF-A0AAU4YFZ4-F1
#
_entry.id   AF-A0AAU4YFZ4-F1
#
_cell.length_a   1.000
_cell.length_b   1.000
_cell.length_c   1.000
_cell.angle_alpha   90.00
_cell.angle_beta   90.00
_cell.angle_gamma   90.00
#
_symmetry.space_group_name_H-M   'P 1'
#
loop_
_entity.id
_entity.type
_entity.pdbx_description
1 polymer ?
#
loop_
_entity_poly.entity_id
_entity_poly.type
_entity_poly.pdbx_seq_one_letter_code
_entity_poly.pdbx_strand_id
1 'polypeptide(L)'
;MFFDIGPLEMVTIFVIAIVVLGPEKLPKAISEISAFTRKVRSFSDSAQADIRKELGPELADLQQRSLQLRDLHPQALAQQALTGAEDETRPHATTATKSVPVPPPA
;
A
#
# COMPACT_ATOMS: atom_id res chain seq x y z
N MET A 1 -12.51 22.60 2.73
CA MET A 1 -11.93 23.78 2.05
C MET A 1 -11.51 23.49 0.61
N PHE A 2 -11.10 22.26 0.23
CA PHE A 2 -10.79 21.93 -1.18
C PHE A 2 -12.00 21.60 -2.07
N PHE A 3 -13.19 21.40 -1.47
CA PHE A 3 -14.42 21.03 -2.18
C PHE A 3 -15.23 22.23 -2.67
N ASP A 4 -14.79 23.46 -2.41
CA ASP A 4 -15.41 24.71 -2.91
C ASP A 4 -15.02 25.04 -4.37
N ILE A 5 -14.28 24.15 -5.04
CA ILE A 5 -13.89 24.28 -6.44
C ILE A 5 -15.12 24.01 -7.33
N GLY A 6 -15.78 25.09 -7.73
CA GLY A 6 -16.88 25.04 -8.69
C GLY A 6 -16.40 24.88 -10.14
N PRO A 7 -17.34 24.62 -11.08
CA PRO A 7 -17.01 24.50 -12.50
C PRO A 7 -16.27 25.71 -13.07
N LEU A 8 -16.60 26.92 -12.60
CA LEU A 8 -15.95 28.16 -13.03
C LEU A 8 -14.47 28.22 -12.59
N GLU A 9 -14.17 27.79 -11.37
CA GLU A 9 -12.80 27.78 -10.86
C GLU A 9 -11.91 26.80 -11.64
N MET A 10 -12.46 25.63 -12.01
CA MET A 10 -11.76 24.68 -12.89
C MET A 10 -11.42 25.28 -14.25
N VAL A 11 -12.34 26.05 -14.85
CA VAL A 11 -12.07 26.75 -16.12
C VAL A 11 -10.98 27.80 -15.92
N THR A 12 -11.03 28.58 -14.84
CA THR A 12 -9.99 29.59 -14.53
C THR A 12 -8.61 28.95 -14.43
N ILE A 13 -8.47 27.86 -13.67
CA ILE A 13 -7.19 27.13 -13.53
C ILE A 13 -6.73 26.61 -14.89
N PHE A 14 -7.64 26.07 -15.70
CA PHE A 14 -7.30 25.56 -17.04
C PHE A 14 -6.80 26.67 -17.97
N VAL A 15 -7.45 27.83 -17.96
CA VAL A 15 -7.00 29.01 -18.73
C VAL A 15 -5.63 29.47 -18.25
N ILE A 16 -5.42 29.59 -16.94
CA ILE A 16 -4.11 29.97 -16.38
C ILE A 16 -3.02 28.97 -16.80
N ALA A 17 -3.29 27.67 -16.68
CA ALA A 17 -2.36 26.62 -17.10
C ALA A 17 -1.99 26.73 -18.58
N ILE A 18 -2.97 26.99 -19.45
CA ILE A 18 -2.76 27.22 -20.89
C ILE A 18 -1.95 28.48 -21.14
N VAL A 19 -2.19 29.58 -20.42
CA VAL A 19 -1.45 30.83 -20.63
C VAL A 19 0.01 30.68 -20.19
N VAL A 20 0.26 29.99 -19.08
CA VAL A 20 1.62 29.84 -18.52
C VAL A 20 2.46 28.84 -19.33
N LEU A 21 1.91 27.66 -19.64
CA LEU A 21 2.64 26.64 -20.42
C LEU A 21 2.53 26.83 -21.93
N GLY A 22 1.39 27.34 -22.40
CA GLY A 22 0.97 27.35 -23.79
C GLY A 22 0.01 26.19 -24.12
N PRO A 23 -1.01 26.40 -24.98
CA PRO A 23 -2.00 25.39 -25.34
C PRO A 23 -1.37 24.17 -26.04
N GLU A 24 -0.26 24.39 -26.76
CA GLU A 24 0.47 23.34 -27.46
C GLU A 24 1.36 22.50 -26.52
N LYS A 25 1.85 23.09 -25.43
CA LYS A 25 2.81 22.42 -24.53
C LYS A 25 2.14 21.60 -23.45
N LEU A 26 0.95 22.00 -23.00
CA LEU A 26 0.16 21.28 -22.01
C LEU A 26 -0.11 19.80 -22.42
N PRO A 27 -0.70 19.51 -23.60
CA PRO A 27 -0.97 18.13 -24.02
C PRO A 27 0.33 17.34 -24.28
N LYS A 28 1.37 18.02 -24.75
CA LYS A 28 2.70 17.42 -24.96
C LYS A 28 3.34 16.99 -23.64
N ALA A 29 3.30 17.83 -22.61
CA ALA A 29 3.82 17.52 -21.28
C ALA A 29 3.09 16.33 -20.63
N ILE A 30 1.75 16.29 -20.73
CA ILE A 30 0.97 15.13 -20.24
C ILE A 30 1.39 13.85 -20.97
N SER A 31 1.57 13.93 -22.30
CA SER A 31 1.99 12.81 -23.12
C SER A 31 3.38 12.30 -22.71
N GLU A 32 4.34 13.20 -22.49
CA GLU A 32 5.69 12.87 -22.02
C GLU A 32 5.68 12.22 -20.63
N ILE A 33 4.91 12.78 -19.69
CA ILE A 33 4.77 12.22 -18.33
C ILE A 33 4.13 10.82 -18.40
N SER A 34 3.07 10.65 -19.18
CA SER A 34 2.39 9.36 -19.31
C SER A 34 3.28 8.29 -19.94
N ALA A 35 4.06 8.67 -20.97
CA ALA A 35 5.02 7.79 -21.60
C ALA A 35 6.16 7.43 -20.64
N PHE A 36 6.64 8.39 -19.86
CA PHE A 36 7.65 8.17 -18.83
C PHE A 36 7.14 7.21 -17.75
N THR A 37 5.94 7.42 -17.21
CA THR A 37 5.31 6.51 -16.23
C THR A 37 5.19 5.09 -16.79
N ARG A 38 4.75 4.93 -18.04
CA ARG A 38 4.68 3.61 -18.71
C ARG A 38 6.06 2.96 -18.84
N LYS A 39 7.07 3.75 -19.18
CA LYS A 39 8.45 3.25 -19.33
C LYS A 39 9.04 2.81 -18.00
N VAL A 40 8.82 3.58 -16.94
CA VAL A 40 9.21 3.20 -15.57
C VAL A 40 8.50 1.91 -15.16
N ARG A 41 7.19 1.81 -15.40
CA ARG A 41 6.43 0.59 -15.11
C ARG A 41 6.99 -0.62 -15.83
N SER A 42 7.21 -0.51 -17.13
CA SER A 42 7.79 -1.58 -17.96
C SER A 42 9.18 -1.98 -17.50
N PHE A 43 10.02 -1.02 -17.11
CA PHE A 43 11.37 -1.29 -16.61
C PHE A 43 11.31 -2.10 -15.30
N SER A 44 10.42 -1.72 -14.37
CA SER A 44 10.20 -2.47 -13.14
C SER A 44 9.67 -3.89 -13.42
N ASP A 45 8.71 -4.04 -14.34
CA ASP A 45 8.15 -5.34 -14.69
C ASP A 45 9.21 -6.24 -15.37
N SER A 46 10.08 -5.68 -16.23
CA SER A 46 11.20 -6.41 -16.83
C SER A 46 12.25 -6.83 -15.81
N ALA A 47 12.67 -5.93 -14.92
CA ALA A 47 13.62 -6.27 -13.86
C ALA A 47 13.05 -7.34 -12.91
N GLN A 48 11.75 -7.27 -12.58
CA GLN A 48 11.07 -8.32 -11.83
C GLN A 48 11.01 -9.65 -12.60
N ALA A 49 10.88 -9.61 -13.92
CA ALA A 49 10.88 -10.82 -14.75
C ALA A 49 12.24 -11.50 -14.76
N ASP A 50 13.34 -10.75 -14.86
CA ASP A 50 14.70 -11.27 -14.81
C ASP A 50 15.02 -11.86 -13.43
N ILE A 51 14.66 -11.15 -12.35
CA ILE A 51 14.79 -11.64 -10.97
C ILE A 51 13.98 -12.92 -10.76
N ARG A 52 12.75 -13.01 -11.28
CA ARG A 52 11.93 -14.23 -11.20
C ARG A 52 12.54 -15.41 -11.95
N LYS A 53 13.23 -15.13 -13.06
CA LYS A 53 13.88 -16.14 -13.89
C LYS A 53 15.12 -16.72 -13.20
N GLU A 54 15.82 -15.93 -12.39
CA GLU A 54 17.02 -16.35 -11.66
C GLU A 54 16.75 -16.89 -10.25
N LEU A 55 15.76 -16.37 -9.53
CA LEU A 55 15.46 -16.74 -8.13
C LEU A 55 14.35 -17.80 -7.98
N GLY A 56 13.67 -18.18 -9.07
CA GLY A 56 12.67 -19.24 -9.04
C GLY A 56 11.39 -18.89 -8.25
N PRO A 57 10.59 -19.89 -7.84
CA PRO A 57 9.20 -19.72 -7.37
C PRO A 57 9.02 -18.86 -6.10
N GLU A 58 10.08 -18.63 -5.32
CA GLU A 58 10.06 -17.81 -4.10
C GLU A 58 9.50 -16.38 -4.32
N LEU A 59 9.76 -15.76 -5.48
CA LEU A 59 9.24 -14.42 -5.79
C LEU A 59 7.73 -14.44 -6.16
N ALA A 60 7.24 -15.56 -6.68
CA ALA A 60 5.83 -15.73 -7.01
C ALA A 60 4.98 -15.81 -5.73
N ASP A 61 5.48 -16.49 -4.70
CA ASP A 61 4.83 -16.57 -3.38
C ASP A 61 4.73 -15.19 -2.71
N LEU A 62 5.79 -14.38 -2.75
CA LEU A 62 5.75 -13.01 -2.22
C LEU A 62 4.73 -12.14 -2.95
N GLN A 63 4.61 -12.30 -4.27
CA GLN A 63 3.65 -11.55 -5.05
C GLN A 63 2.21 -12.00 -4.80
N GLN A 64 1.96 -13.31 -4.67
CA GLN A 64 0.66 -13.85 -4.25
C GLN A 64 0.27 -13.36 -2.86
N ARG A 65 1.21 -13.30 -1.92
CA ARG A 65 0.97 -12.73 -0.59
C ARG A 65 0.64 -11.23 -0.66
N SER A 66 1.34 -10.48 -1.51
CA SER A 66 1.09 -9.03 -1.70
C SER A 66 -0.25 -8.73 -2.38
N LEU A 67 -0.67 -9.56 -3.34
CA LEU A 67 -1.98 -9.45 -4.01
C LEU A 67 -3.11 -9.76 -3.03
N GLN A 68 -2.99 -10.83 -2.24
CA GLN A 68 -3.94 -11.17 -1.19
C GLN A 68 -4.12 -10.04 -0.17
N LEU A 69 -3.04 -9.36 0.21
CA LEU A 69 -3.10 -8.19 1.11
C LEU A 69 -3.82 -6.98 0.50
N ARG A 70 -3.86 -6.86 -0.83
CA ARG A 70 -4.51 -5.75 -1.54
C ARG A 70 -6.00 -6.00 -1.78
N ASP A 71 -6.37 -7.27 -1.95
CA ASP A 71 -7.76 -7.72 -2.11
C ASP A 71 -8.48 -7.93 -0.76
N LEU A 72 -7.73 -8.19 0.33
CA LEU A 72 -8.27 -8.16 1.68
C LEU A 72 -8.61 -6.70 2.03
N HIS A 73 -9.90 -6.41 2.09
CA HIS A 73 -10.44 -5.11 2.47
C HIS A 73 -9.65 -4.53 3.66
N PRO A 74 -8.96 -3.38 3.51
CA PRO A 74 -8.14 -2.81 4.57
C PRO A 74 -8.98 -2.50 5.81
N GLN A 75 -10.29 -2.31 5.65
CA GLN A 75 -11.24 -2.18 6.75
C GLN A 75 -11.47 -3.48 7.52
N ALA A 76 -11.37 -4.65 6.89
CA ALA A 76 -11.46 -5.94 7.59
C ALA A 76 -10.19 -6.21 8.42
N LEU A 77 -9.01 -5.90 7.87
CA LEU A 77 -7.74 -5.96 8.61
C LEU A 77 -7.67 -4.92 9.74
N ALA A 78 -8.14 -3.69 9.49
CA ALA A 78 -8.23 -2.67 10.52
C ALA A 78 -9.23 -3.06 11.61
N GLN A 79 -10.39 -3.60 11.26
CA GLN A 79 -11.34 -4.13 12.24
C GLN A 79 -10.78 -5.33 13.01
N GLN A 80 -10.02 -6.23 12.38
CA GLN A 80 -9.34 -7.33 13.09
C GLN A 80 -8.20 -6.85 13.99
N ALA A 81 -7.47 -5.80 13.58
CA ALA A 81 -6.43 -5.20 14.42
C ALA A 81 -7.03 -4.39 15.58
N LEU A 82 -8.19 -3.74 15.36
CA LEU A 82 -8.94 -3.03 16.39
C LEU A 82 -9.61 -4.04 17.35
N THR A 83 -10.33 -5.04 16.84
CA THR A 83 -10.95 -6.11 17.63
C THR A 83 -9.93 -7.03 18.30
N GLY A 84 -8.77 -7.26 17.69
CA GLY A 84 -7.64 -7.97 18.32
C GLY A 84 -6.96 -7.16 19.43
N ALA A 85 -6.89 -5.83 19.28
CA ALA A 85 -6.44 -4.92 20.34
C ALA A 85 -7.49 -4.79 21.47
N GLU A 86 -8.77 -4.97 21.17
CA GLU A 86 -9.86 -5.00 22.16
C GLU A 86 -9.84 -6.29 23.01
N ASP A 87 -9.28 -7.40 22.51
CA ASP A 87 -9.14 -8.65 23.29
C ASP A 87 -7.88 -8.64 24.19
N GLU A 88 -6.82 -7.90 23.83
CA GLU A 88 -5.62 -7.70 24.67
C GLU A 88 -5.79 -6.57 25.71
N THR A 89 -7.04 -6.15 26.00
CA THR A 89 -7.33 -5.24 27.13
C THR A 89 -8.14 -5.92 28.25
N ARG A 90 -8.26 -7.25 28.23
CA ARG A 90 -8.68 -7.99 29.43
C ARG A 90 -7.44 -8.40 30.23
N PRO A 91 -7.29 -7.92 31.48
CA PRO A 91 -6.19 -8.32 32.34
C PRO A 91 -6.40 -9.78 32.75
N HIS A 92 -5.91 -10.72 31.94
CA HIS A 92 -5.64 -12.07 32.40
C HIS A 92 -4.34 -12.05 33.21
N ALA A 93 -4.49 -11.70 34.49
CA ALA A 93 -3.74 -12.40 35.51
C ALA A 93 -4.03 -13.91 35.34
N THR A 94 -2.97 -14.73 35.37
CA THR A 94 -2.94 -16.20 35.17
C THR A 94 -2.65 -16.59 33.71
N THR A 95 -1.44 -17.02 33.35
CA THR A 95 -0.73 -18.19 33.90
C THR A 95 0.73 -18.21 33.44
N ALA A 96 1.60 -18.83 34.26
CA ALA A 96 2.88 -19.48 33.94
C ALA A 96 4.13 -18.99 34.72
N THR A 97 4.11 -19.11 36.05
CA THR A 97 5.31 -19.55 36.78
C THR A 97 5.19 -21.06 36.98
N LYS A 98 5.94 -21.78 36.16
CA LYS A 98 6.24 -23.21 36.24
C LYS A 98 6.87 -23.55 37.60
N SER A 99 6.08 -23.98 38.57
CA SER A 99 6.58 -24.64 39.79
C SER A 99 6.66 -26.15 39.56
N VAL A 100 7.89 -26.63 39.41
CA VAL A 100 8.24 -28.07 39.45
C VAL A 100 8.03 -28.58 40.89
N PRO A 101 7.39 -29.74 41.11
CA PRO A 101 7.25 -30.32 42.44
C PRO A 101 8.56 -31.04 42.83
N VAL A 102 9.10 -30.75 44.01
CA VAL A 102 10.19 -31.53 44.63
C VAL A 102 9.74 -32.01 46.01
N PRO A 103 9.77 -33.33 46.29
CA PRO A 103 9.23 -33.95 47.50
C PRO A 103 10.13 -33.78 48.73
N PRO A 104 9.62 -34.04 49.95
CA PRO A 104 10.31 -33.75 51.20
C PRO A 104 11.40 -34.77 51.52
N PRO A 105 12.43 -34.35 52.27
CA PRO A 105 13.07 -35.23 53.24
C PRO A 105 12.96 -34.70 54.68
N ALA A 106 12.96 -35.66 55.60
CA ALA A 106 12.80 -35.58 57.04
C ALA A 106 13.88 -34.76 57.78
#